data_AF-A0A822HG52-F1
#
_entry.id   AF-A0A822HG52-F1
#
_cell.length_a   1.000
_cell.length_b   1.000
_cell.length_c   1.000
_cell.angle_alpha   90.00
_cell.angle_beta   90.00
_cell.angle_gamma   90.00
#
_symmetry.space_group_name_H-M   'P 1'
#
loop_
_entity.id
_entity.type
_entity.pdbx_description
1 polymer ?
#
loop_
_entity_poly.entity_id
_entity_poly.type
_entity_poly.pdbx_seq_one_letter_code
_entity_poly.pdbx_strand_id
1 'polypeptide(L)'
;MVQCDKETKTKKIDTLKSLNSVLRNLIGDYMHELYFETEEEETRDRIKWGLIKSSVQSQSYNYDDIDKRYQSYEEIKRYTHKYIIRDLFLWAILMNYIDMAKVFLSFLKYRICSALIATKILKKYHSVAIYGELKDNYEKNIKYFEKYAINSPDT
;
A
#
# COMPACT_ATOMS: atom_id res chain seq x y z
N MET A 1 9.25 -2.11 -35.13
CA MET A 1 9.62 -1.78 -33.72
C MET A 1 8.44 -1.30 -32.85
N VAL A 2 7.17 -1.63 -33.15
CA VAL A 2 5.99 -1.12 -32.40
C VAL A 2 5.18 -2.24 -31.70
N GLN A 3 5.54 -3.51 -31.92
CA GLN A 3 4.79 -4.67 -31.41
C GLN A 3 5.20 -5.10 -30.00
N CYS A 4 6.48 -4.90 -29.63
CA CYS A 4 7.01 -5.27 -28.31
C CYS A 4 6.42 -4.42 -27.17
N ASP A 5 6.18 -3.13 -27.43
CA ASP A 5 5.64 -2.21 -26.42
C ASP A 5 4.18 -2.46 -26.08
N LYS A 6 3.39 -2.98 -27.04
CA LYS A 6 1.97 -3.27 -26.82
C LYS A 6 1.78 -4.51 -25.95
N GLU A 7 2.48 -5.61 -26.23
CA GLU A 7 2.38 -6.84 -25.42
C GLU A 7 2.87 -6.66 -23.98
N THR A 8 3.93 -5.86 -23.78
CA THR A 8 4.47 -5.62 -22.45
C THR A 8 3.53 -4.76 -21.60
N LYS A 9 2.85 -3.78 -22.22
CA LYS A 9 1.80 -2.99 -21.56
C LYS A 9 0.60 -3.86 -21.23
N THR A 10 0.09 -4.67 -22.15
CA THR A 10 -1.07 -5.54 -21.91
C THR A 10 -0.81 -6.56 -20.79
N LYS A 11 0.36 -7.20 -20.76
CA LYS A 11 0.71 -8.11 -19.66
C LYS A 11 0.84 -7.41 -18.30
N LYS A 12 1.30 -6.16 -18.29
CA LYS A 12 1.41 -5.35 -17.07
C LYS A 12 0.04 -4.87 -16.56
N ILE A 13 -0.90 -4.59 -17.47
CA ILE A 13 -2.29 -4.25 -17.17
C ILE A 13 -2.95 -5.37 -16.36
N ASP A 14 -2.70 -6.63 -16.73
CA ASP A 14 -3.29 -7.79 -16.06
C ASP A 14 -2.68 -8.03 -14.68
N THR A 15 -1.40 -7.73 -14.47
CA THR A 15 -0.72 -8.01 -13.19
C THR A 15 -1.11 -7.03 -12.08
N LEU A 16 -1.24 -5.73 -12.36
CA LEU A 16 -1.63 -4.75 -11.33
C LEU A 16 -3.10 -4.91 -10.93
N LYS A 17 -4.00 -5.15 -11.89
CA LYS A 17 -5.40 -5.46 -11.60
C LYS A 17 -5.54 -6.76 -10.82
N SER A 18 -4.77 -7.78 -11.16
CA SER A 18 -4.70 -9.03 -10.40
C SER A 18 -4.22 -8.78 -8.97
N LEU A 19 -3.18 -7.96 -8.77
CA LEU A 19 -2.68 -7.62 -7.44
C LEU A 19 -3.74 -6.90 -6.59
N ASN A 20 -4.42 -5.89 -7.14
CA ASN A 20 -5.52 -5.21 -6.44
C ASN A 20 -6.65 -6.19 -6.09
N SER A 21 -6.99 -7.12 -6.99
CA SER A 21 -7.98 -8.16 -6.74
C SER A 21 -7.57 -9.10 -5.59
N VAL A 22 -6.32 -9.56 -5.60
CA VAL A 22 -5.77 -10.40 -4.51
C VAL A 22 -5.82 -9.66 -3.18
N LEU A 23 -5.42 -8.39 -3.15
CA LEU A 23 -5.44 -7.58 -1.93
C LEU A 23 -6.86 -7.39 -1.39
N ARG A 24 -7.84 -7.09 -2.25
CA ARG A 24 -9.25 -7.02 -1.86
C ARG A 24 -9.77 -8.35 -1.31
N ASN A 25 -9.39 -9.47 -1.91
CA ASN A 25 -9.78 -10.80 -1.42
C ASN A 25 -9.19 -11.13 -0.04
N LEU A 26 -7.96 -10.67 0.22
CA LEU A 26 -7.28 -10.91 1.51
C LEU A 26 -7.77 -9.96 2.62
N ILE A 27 -7.95 -8.67 2.31
CA ILE A 27 -8.22 -7.62 3.29
C ILE A 27 -9.73 -7.36 3.44
N GLY A 28 -10.42 -7.25 2.31
CA GLY A 28 -11.86 -7.00 2.19
C GLY A 28 -12.21 -6.08 1.02
N ASP A 29 -13.49 -6.07 0.68
CA ASP A 29 -14.12 -5.28 -0.39
C ASP A 29 -14.09 -3.76 -0.14
N TYR A 30 -14.02 -3.36 1.14
CA TYR A 30 -13.85 -1.97 1.56
C TYR A 30 -12.50 -1.34 1.17
N MET A 31 -11.52 -2.15 0.73
CA MET A 31 -10.21 -1.65 0.32
C MET A 31 -10.27 -1.02 -1.07
N HIS A 32 -9.91 0.26 -1.20
CA HIS A 32 -9.75 0.92 -2.50
C HIS A 32 -8.54 0.37 -3.28
N GLU A 33 -8.49 0.64 -4.58
CA GLU A 33 -7.32 0.27 -5.39
C GLU A 33 -6.08 1.01 -4.88
N LEU A 34 -4.97 0.28 -4.78
CA LEU A 34 -3.70 0.85 -4.31
C LEU A 34 -2.70 1.06 -5.42
N TYR A 35 -2.79 0.27 -6.49
CA TYR A 35 -1.87 0.27 -7.61
C TYR A 35 -2.60 0.66 -8.89
N PHE A 36 -2.07 1.66 -9.57
CA PHE A 36 -2.61 2.19 -10.81
C PHE A 36 -1.50 2.20 -11.86
N GLU A 37 -1.87 2.18 -13.13
CA GLU A 37 -0.88 2.25 -14.23
C GLU A 37 -0.42 3.67 -14.47
N THR A 38 -1.32 4.63 -14.24
CA THR A 38 -1.14 6.04 -14.54
C THR A 38 -1.56 6.90 -13.35
N GLU A 39 -0.90 8.04 -13.17
CA GLU A 39 -1.25 8.99 -12.11
C GLU A 39 -2.65 9.59 -12.32
N GLU A 40 -3.08 9.70 -13.58
CA GLU A 40 -4.43 10.17 -13.94
C GLU A 40 -5.53 9.20 -13.49
N GLU A 41 -5.28 7.89 -13.53
CA GLU A 41 -6.20 6.89 -12.98
C GLU A 41 -6.28 6.98 -11.46
N GLU A 42 -5.14 7.01 -10.77
CA GLU A 42 -5.09 7.15 -9.32
C GLU A 42 -5.82 8.43 -8.86
N THR A 43 -5.56 9.55 -9.54
CA THR A 43 -6.17 10.83 -9.21
C THR A 43 -7.69 10.79 -9.41
N ARG A 44 -8.17 10.21 -10.51
CA ARG A 44 -9.61 10.06 -10.77
C ARG A 44 -10.28 9.19 -9.71
N ASP A 45 -9.68 8.07 -9.33
CA ASP A 45 -10.24 7.21 -8.28
C ASP A 45 -10.29 7.94 -6.92
N ARG A 46 -9.22 8.64 -6.56
CA ARG A 46 -9.18 9.42 -5.31
C ARG A 46 -10.21 10.54 -5.26
N ILE A 47 -10.43 11.25 -6.37
CA ILE A 47 -11.49 12.28 -6.46
C ILE A 47 -12.87 11.63 -6.33
N LYS A 48 -13.10 10.51 -7.03
CA LYS A 48 -14.36 9.75 -6.96
C LYS A 48 -14.72 9.35 -5.53
N TRP A 49 -13.72 8.98 -4.73
CA TRP A 49 -13.90 8.61 -3.32
C TRP A 49 -13.78 9.78 -2.32
N GLY A 50 -13.65 11.02 -2.80
CA GLY A 50 -13.54 12.20 -1.94
C GLY A 50 -12.25 12.27 -1.12
N LEU A 51 -11.22 11.52 -1.49
CA LEU A 51 -9.91 11.51 -0.82
C LEU A 51 -9.08 12.74 -1.14
N ILE A 52 -9.34 13.39 -2.28
CA ILE A 52 -8.71 14.65 -2.71
C ILE A 52 -9.82 15.57 -3.26
N LYS A 53 -9.75 16.87 -2.92
CA LYS A 53 -10.67 17.89 -3.46
C LYS A 53 -10.36 18.16 -4.94
N SER A 54 -11.39 18.25 -5.78
CA SER A 54 -11.26 18.54 -7.22
C SER A 54 -10.51 19.84 -7.54
N SER A 55 -10.47 20.79 -6.59
CA SER A 55 -9.76 22.08 -6.71
C SER A 55 -8.23 21.99 -6.78
N VAL A 56 -7.63 20.82 -6.53
CA VAL A 56 -6.17 20.61 -6.64
C VAL A 56 -5.71 20.56 -8.11
N GLN A 57 -6.64 20.44 -9.08
CA GLN A 57 -6.33 20.51 -10.52
C GLN A 57 -5.76 21.86 -11.00
N SER A 58 -5.87 22.93 -10.21
CA SER A 58 -5.55 24.30 -10.65
C SER A 58 -4.19 24.83 -10.21
N GLN A 59 -3.33 24.03 -9.56
CA GLN A 59 -1.92 24.41 -9.41
C GLN A 59 -1.14 24.01 -10.66
N SER A 60 -1.45 24.74 -11.75
CA SER A 60 -0.51 24.95 -12.85
C SER A 60 0.82 25.41 -12.24
N TYR A 61 1.86 24.60 -12.42
CA TYR A 61 3.22 24.91 -12.00
C TYR A 61 3.68 26.21 -12.67
N ASN A 62 3.58 27.33 -11.97
CA ASN A 62 4.25 28.55 -12.37
C ASN A 62 5.74 28.40 -12.02
N TYR A 63 6.55 28.13 -13.04
CA TYR A 63 7.87 27.50 -12.97
C TYR A 63 9.03 28.45 -12.63
N ASP A 64 8.72 29.71 -12.29
CA ASP A 64 9.69 30.81 -12.24
C ASP A 64 10.33 31.07 -10.86
N ASP A 65 10.12 30.20 -9.88
CA ASP A 65 10.64 30.37 -8.53
C ASP A 65 11.44 29.14 -8.07
N ILE A 66 12.76 29.30 -7.96
CA ILE A 66 13.70 28.21 -7.62
C ILE A 66 13.37 27.60 -6.25
N ASP A 67 12.93 28.42 -5.30
CA ASP A 67 12.61 27.97 -3.94
C ASP A 67 11.35 27.08 -3.91
N LYS A 68 10.36 27.38 -4.75
CA LYS A 68 9.17 26.53 -4.93
C LYS A 68 9.51 25.19 -5.59
N ARG A 69 10.51 25.16 -6.47
CA ARG A 69 10.98 23.91 -7.11
C ARG A 69 11.62 22.96 -6.10
N TYR A 70 12.42 23.48 -5.15
CA TYR A 70 13.02 22.67 -4.08
C TYR A 70 11.98 22.14 -3.08
N GLN A 71 11.01 22.96 -2.68
CA GLN A 71 9.93 22.52 -1.80
C GLN A 71 9.07 21.43 -2.46
N SER A 72 8.71 21.60 -3.74
CA SER A 72 7.98 20.59 -4.51
C SER A 72 8.77 19.28 -4.63
N TYR A 73 10.09 19.32 -4.85
CA TYR A 73 10.93 18.12 -4.92
C TYR A 73 10.97 17.35 -3.59
N GLU A 74 11.12 18.03 -2.45
CA GLU A 74 11.11 17.39 -1.13
C GLU A 74 9.73 16.82 -0.78
N GLU A 75 8.64 17.47 -1.19
CA GLU A 75 7.28 16.94 -1.02
C GLU A 75 7.04 15.67 -1.84
N ILE A 76 7.43 15.68 -3.13
CA ILE A 76 7.36 14.50 -4.00
C ILE A 76 8.19 13.36 -3.39
N LYS A 77 9.43 13.63 -2.98
CA LYS A 77 10.31 12.64 -2.36
C LYS A 77 9.71 12.03 -1.10
N ARG A 78 9.11 12.84 -0.21
CA ARG A 78 8.42 12.37 0.99
C ARG A 78 7.19 11.53 0.65
N TYR A 79 6.45 11.90 -0.40
CA TYR A 79 5.27 11.17 -0.85
C TYR A 79 5.65 9.80 -1.44
N THR A 80 6.64 9.78 -2.33
CA THR A 80 7.22 8.55 -2.89
C THR A 80 7.76 7.63 -1.80
N HIS A 81 8.50 8.18 -0.82
CA HIS A 81 9.00 7.40 0.32
C HIS A 81 7.86 6.71 1.10
N LYS A 82 6.74 7.40 1.35
CA LYS A 82 5.59 6.82 2.06
C LYS A 82 4.97 5.64 1.29
N TYR A 83 4.86 5.73 -0.03
CA TYR A 83 4.37 4.61 -0.85
C TYR A 83 5.32 3.43 -0.83
N ILE A 84 6.63 3.69 -0.99
CA ILE A 84 7.65 2.64 -0.97
C ILE A 84 7.59 1.86 0.34
N ILE A 85 7.54 2.56 1.48
CA ILE A 85 7.46 1.90 2.79
C ILE A 85 6.15 1.11 2.95
N ARG A 86 5.02 1.65 2.49
CA ARG A 86 3.73 0.92 2.48
C ARG A 86 3.83 -0.36 1.66
N ASP A 87 4.40 -0.29 0.47
CA ASP A 87 4.49 -1.42 -0.44
C ASP A 87 5.47 -2.47 0.06
N LEU A 88 6.61 -2.07 0.62
CA LEU A 88 7.56 -2.96 1.28
C LEU A 88 6.94 -3.65 2.50
N PHE A 89 6.14 -2.92 3.29
CA PHE A 89 5.40 -3.51 4.40
C PHE A 89 4.39 -4.57 3.93
N LEU A 90 3.56 -4.24 2.94
CA LEU A 90 2.56 -5.18 2.40
C LEU A 90 3.25 -6.41 1.80
N TRP A 91 4.30 -6.21 1.01
CA TRP A 91 5.08 -7.28 0.43
C TRP A 91 5.68 -8.20 1.51
N ALA A 92 6.26 -7.63 2.57
CA ALA A 92 6.82 -8.40 3.67
C ALA A 92 5.75 -9.25 4.39
N ILE A 93 4.52 -8.73 4.57
CA ILE A 93 3.41 -9.50 5.14
C ILE A 93 2.98 -10.64 4.20
N LEU A 94 2.79 -10.36 2.91
CA LEU A 94 2.38 -11.35 1.92
C LEU A 94 3.39 -12.50 1.78
N MET A 95 4.69 -12.19 1.90
CA MET A 95 5.79 -13.16 1.83
C MET A 95 6.12 -13.82 3.19
N ASN A 96 5.37 -13.51 4.26
CA ASN A 96 5.63 -13.98 5.62
C ASN A 96 7.01 -13.59 6.19
N TYR A 97 7.59 -12.48 5.73
CA TYR A 97 8.80 -11.86 6.30
C TYR A 97 8.44 -10.93 7.47
N ILE A 98 7.93 -11.52 8.54
CA ILE A 98 7.27 -10.79 9.62
C ILE A 98 8.21 -9.83 10.36
N ASP A 99 9.48 -10.20 10.55
CA ASP A 99 10.42 -9.31 11.24
C ASP A 99 10.77 -8.08 10.39
N MET A 100 10.87 -8.21 9.07
CA MET A 100 10.97 -7.05 8.17
C MET A 100 9.70 -6.20 8.22
N ALA A 101 8.52 -6.83 8.23
CA ALA A 101 7.26 -6.11 8.32
C ALA A 101 7.16 -5.28 9.62
N LYS A 102 7.65 -5.80 10.76
CA LYS A 102 7.73 -5.03 12.01
C LYS A 102 8.63 -3.81 11.90
N VAL A 103 9.76 -3.94 11.19
CA VAL A 103 10.66 -2.81 10.92
C VAL A 103 9.93 -1.76 10.08
N PHE A 104 9.33 -2.15 8.94
CA PHE A 104 8.61 -1.20 8.09
C PHE A 104 7.41 -0.55 8.78
N LEU A 105 6.72 -1.27 9.67
CA LEU A 105 5.61 -0.74 10.46
C LEU A 105 6.00 0.50 11.28
N SER A 106 7.24 0.54 11.79
CA SER A 106 7.74 1.69 12.57
C SER A 106 7.87 2.97 11.74
N PHE A 107 8.03 2.86 10.42
CA PHE A 107 8.17 3.98 9.49
C PHE A 107 6.85 4.42 8.86
N LEU A 108 5.75 3.68 9.08
CA LEU A 108 4.45 4.03 8.53
C LEU A 108 3.81 5.18 9.31
N LYS A 109 3.10 6.05 8.58
CA LYS A 109 2.30 7.12 9.18
C LYS A 109 1.07 6.54 9.90
N TYR A 110 0.35 5.62 9.27
CA TYR A 110 -0.89 5.04 9.78
C TYR A 110 -0.67 3.64 10.38
N ARG A 111 0.15 3.54 11.43
CA ARG A 111 0.63 2.25 11.96
C ARG A 111 -0.48 1.35 12.48
N ILE A 112 -1.49 1.91 13.15
CA ILE A 112 -2.66 1.16 13.66
C ILE A 112 -3.38 0.47 12.49
N CYS A 113 -3.71 1.23 11.43
CA CYS A 113 -4.36 0.68 10.23
C CYS A 113 -3.50 -0.39 9.57
N SER A 114 -2.20 -0.17 9.44
CA SER A 114 -1.28 -1.14 8.85
C SER A 114 -1.18 -2.43 9.66
N ALA A 115 -1.16 -2.34 11.00
CA ALA A 115 -1.18 -3.51 11.88
C ALA A 115 -2.50 -4.29 11.77
N LEU A 116 -3.64 -3.60 11.65
CA LEU A 116 -4.94 -4.25 11.42
C LEU A 116 -5.02 -4.93 10.05
N ILE A 117 -4.45 -4.31 9.00
CA ILE A 117 -4.32 -4.93 7.67
C ILE A 117 -3.48 -6.20 7.75
N ALA A 118 -2.31 -6.15 8.40
CA ALA A 118 -1.46 -7.33 8.60
C ALA A 118 -2.21 -8.44 9.35
N THR A 119 -2.91 -8.08 10.43
CA THR A 119 -3.76 -9.02 11.20
C THR A 119 -4.77 -9.71 10.29
N LYS A 120 -5.46 -8.96 9.43
CA LYS A 120 -6.49 -9.49 8.53
C LYS A 120 -5.91 -10.47 7.51
N ILE A 121 -4.79 -10.12 6.87
CA ILE A 121 -4.09 -10.99 5.90
C ILE A 121 -3.62 -12.27 6.59
N LEU A 122 -2.97 -12.16 7.75
CA LEU A 122 -2.45 -13.32 8.47
C LEU A 122 -3.58 -14.24 8.96
N LYS A 123 -4.73 -13.69 9.39
CA LYS A 123 -5.93 -14.50 9.71
C LYS A 123 -6.43 -15.30 8.50
N LYS A 124 -6.37 -14.73 7.29
CA LYS A 124 -6.70 -15.47 6.06
C LYS A 124 -5.70 -16.59 5.82
N TYR A 125 -4.39 -16.35 5.93
CA TYR A 125 -3.38 -17.40 5.78
C TYR A 125 -3.52 -18.50 6.85
N HIS A 126 -3.75 -18.12 8.10
CA HIS A 126 -4.01 -19.05 9.20
C HIS A 126 -5.22 -19.96 8.92
N SER A 127 -6.29 -19.43 8.30
CA SER A 127 -7.49 -20.20 7.97
C SER A 127 -7.27 -21.27 6.89
N VAL A 128 -6.26 -21.10 6.03
CA VAL A 128 -5.94 -22.01 4.93
C VAL A 128 -4.80 -22.97 5.30
N ALA A 129 -3.96 -22.62 6.29
CA ALA A 129 -2.82 -23.43 6.71
C ALA A 129 -3.24 -24.80 7.30
N ILE A 130 -2.69 -25.88 6.74
CA ILE A 130 -2.96 -27.27 7.11
C ILE A 130 -2.10 -27.66 8.33
N TYR A 131 -2.44 -27.13 9.50
CA TYR A 131 -1.84 -27.43 10.82
C TYR A 131 -0.29 -27.30 10.91
N GLY A 132 0.27 -27.43 12.11
CA GLY A 132 1.73 -27.42 12.36
C GLY A 132 2.33 -26.05 12.65
N GLU A 133 3.68 -26.00 12.67
CA GLU A 133 4.47 -24.85 13.12
C GLU A 133 4.15 -23.55 12.36
N LEU A 134 3.82 -23.65 11.06
CA LEU A 134 3.44 -22.49 10.26
C LEU A 134 2.14 -21.86 10.75
N LYS A 135 1.17 -22.67 11.16
CA LYS A 135 -0.13 -22.22 11.68
C LYS A 135 0.05 -21.54 13.04
N ASP A 136 0.85 -22.12 13.92
CA ASP A 136 1.19 -21.54 15.23
C ASP A 136 1.96 -20.22 15.07
N ASN A 137 2.87 -20.15 14.08
CA ASN A 137 3.56 -18.91 13.74
C ASN A 137 2.60 -17.83 13.26
N TYR A 138 1.63 -18.15 12.41
CA TYR A 138 0.60 -17.17 12.03
C TYR A 138 -0.20 -16.69 13.23
N GLU A 139 -0.66 -17.58 14.11
CA GLU A 139 -1.40 -17.22 15.33
C GLU A 139 -0.60 -16.28 16.25
N LYS A 140 0.69 -16.57 16.44
CA LYS A 140 1.62 -15.71 17.21
C LYS A 140 1.75 -14.32 16.58
N ASN A 141 1.90 -14.25 15.26
CA ASN A 141 2.09 -12.99 14.54
C ASN A 141 0.78 -12.18 14.46
N ILE A 142 -0.38 -12.83 14.35
CA ILE A 142 -1.70 -12.22 14.48
C ILE A 142 -1.80 -11.51 15.84
N LYS A 143 -1.54 -12.23 16.94
CA LYS A 143 -1.58 -11.65 18.29
C LYS A 143 -0.63 -10.48 18.46
N TYR A 144 0.55 -10.55 17.85
CA TYR A 144 1.51 -9.45 17.86
C TYR A 144 0.91 -8.18 17.23
N PHE A 145 0.39 -8.26 16.00
CA PHE A 145 -0.13 -7.07 15.31
C PHE A 145 -1.43 -6.56 15.93
N GLU A 146 -2.30 -7.43 16.47
CA GLU A 146 -3.47 -7.02 17.24
C GLU A 146 -3.07 -6.24 18.50
N LYS A 147 -2.13 -6.81 19.27
CA LYS A 147 -1.63 -6.15 20.48
C LYS A 147 -0.91 -4.85 20.15
N TYR A 148 -0.20 -4.79 19.02
CA TYR A 148 0.41 -3.57 18.53
C TYR A 148 -0.65 -2.50 18.24
N ALA A 149 -1.73 -2.85 17.54
CA ALA A 149 -2.81 -1.91 17.23
C ALA A 149 -3.52 -1.39 18.50
N ILE A 150 -3.71 -2.24 19.52
CA ILE A 150 -4.33 -1.86 20.81
C ILE A 150 -3.43 -0.92 21.61
N ASN A 151 -2.12 -1.20 21.64
CA ASN A 151 -1.18 -0.49 22.51
C ASN A 151 -0.52 0.72 21.84
N SER A 152 -0.73 0.93 20.54
CA SER A 152 -0.13 2.05 19.84
C SER A 152 -0.77 3.36 20.29
N PRO A 153 0.02 4.35 20.74
CA PRO A 153 -0.52 5.68 21.01
C PRO A 153 -0.99 6.31 19.70
N ASP A 154 -2.13 7.00 19.74
CA ASP A 154 -2.61 7.83 18.64
C ASP A 154 -1.58 8.93 18.34
N THR A 155 -0.70 8.70 17.36
CA THR A 155 0.24 9.71 16.84
C THR A 155 -0.24 10.28 15.53
#